data_AF-A0A9E7HG69-F1
#
_entry.id   AF-A0A9E7HG69-F1
#
_cell.length_a   1.000
_cell.length_b   1.000
_cell.length_c   1.000
_cell.angle_alpha   90.00
_cell.angle_beta   90.00
_cell.angle_gamma   90.00
#
_symmetry.space_group_name_H-M   'P 1'
#
loop_
_entity.id
_entity.type
_entity.pdbx_description
1 polymer ?
#
loop_
_entity_poly.entity_id
_entity_poly.type
_entity_poly.pdbx_seq_one_letter_code
_entity_poly.pdbx_strand_id
1 'polypeptide(L)'
;MISVGKIKQYANVLEKPVSRGRQEVSLSAFAFLFSELVQYNQTQVDNIAELERRLEDAGYAVGARVLELLCHREKGNRRETRLLGILPFVHSTVWKVLFGKAADSLEKGTEHEDEYMISEKELLVNRFISIPKDMGAFNCGAFVAGIVKGVLDNAGFPAVVTAHFVPMEGQQRPRTTILIKFAEELSNKIYRLSQKTFDFSSFVPEPVLSVFMEKSKSKINQIQAPTYGNLITILSIDGGGIRGIIPATILSFLEAELQKLDGEDARIADYFDVISGTSTGGLVTAMLTAPDGNNRPLLAAKDIKSFYLEHSPKIFPQIGGLLAPVSRVFQALWGPKYNGKYLHSLIKEKLGGVRLHQTLTNVIIPTFDIKQLHPIIFSSYEVKRNRTLDARLSDICIGTTAAPTYLPAHYFETKCSKGSSREFHLVDGGVAANNPALVAIGEVTKELHKKNPDYFPYKPMDYRKILLISLGTGSAKVEGKFSAKRASRWGVLGWLLNSGSNPLFDVFMQSSADVVDIHLSVVFQALQSKSNYLRIEDDTLSGAVSSVDISTKENLADLVNVGEQLLKKPVSRVNLETGIYEPVGNGEGTNEDALKRFARILSDERRLRELRTPSVKSP
;
A
#
# COMPACT_ATOMS: atom_id res chain seq x y z
N MET A 1 53.18 39.16 -23.10
CA MET A 1 51.94 39.00 -22.30
C MET A 1 52.12 37.80 -21.40
N ILE A 2 52.05 38.03 -20.08
CA ILE A 2 52.33 37.07 -19.03
C ILE A 2 51.13 36.11 -18.91
N SER A 3 51.41 34.81 -18.91
CA SER A 3 50.43 33.73 -18.74
C SER A 3 49.91 33.73 -17.30
N VAL A 4 48.60 33.94 -17.13
CA VAL A 4 47.93 33.77 -15.83
C VAL A 4 47.43 32.33 -15.74
N GLY A 5 48.06 31.55 -14.86
CA GLY A 5 47.74 30.15 -14.62
C GLY A 5 46.32 29.93 -14.10
N LYS A 6 45.68 28.85 -14.55
CA LYS A 6 44.40 28.38 -14.02
C LYS A 6 44.55 28.00 -12.54
N ILE A 7 43.73 28.62 -11.70
CA ILE A 7 43.58 28.31 -10.28
C ILE A 7 43.07 26.87 -10.14
N LYS A 8 43.82 26.00 -9.46
CA LYS A 8 43.34 24.67 -9.04
C LYS A 8 42.32 24.85 -7.93
N GLN A 9 41.04 24.63 -8.23
CA GLN A 9 40.04 24.36 -7.20
C GLN A 9 40.38 23.02 -6.53
N TYR A 10 40.64 23.05 -5.22
CA TYR A 10 40.74 21.83 -4.43
C TYR A 10 39.32 21.33 -4.16
N ALA A 11 38.96 20.20 -4.78
CA ALA A 11 37.72 19.49 -4.48
C ALA A 11 37.65 19.16 -2.98
N ASN A 12 36.45 19.32 -2.41
CA ASN A 12 36.18 19.03 -1.01
C ASN A 12 36.57 17.57 -0.70
N VAL A 13 37.08 17.27 0.49
CA VAL A 13 37.56 15.91 0.82
C VAL A 13 36.47 14.84 0.64
N LEU A 14 35.21 15.24 0.79
CA LEU A 14 34.01 14.42 0.56
C LEU A 14 33.73 14.10 -0.91
N GLU A 15 34.30 14.85 -1.85
CA GLU A 15 34.13 14.65 -3.30
C GLU A 15 35.29 13.87 -3.93
N LYS A 16 36.31 13.51 -3.14
CA LYS A 16 37.37 12.64 -3.62
C LYS A 16 36.82 11.21 -3.76
N PRO A 17 36.80 10.61 -4.97
CA PRO A 17 36.49 9.20 -5.10
C PRO A 17 37.49 8.40 -4.26
N VAL A 18 36.98 7.55 -3.38
CA VAL A 18 37.80 6.67 -2.52
C VAL A 18 38.78 5.93 -3.43
N SER A 19 40.08 6.07 -3.16
CA SER A 19 41.12 5.42 -3.95
C SER A 19 40.86 3.92 -4.03
N ARG A 20 41.07 3.33 -5.21
CA ARG A 20 41.05 1.87 -5.42
C ARG A 20 42.25 1.25 -4.68
N GLY A 21 42.15 1.12 -3.36
CA GLY A 21 43.06 0.27 -2.60
C GLY A 21 42.92 -1.16 -3.09
N ARG A 22 44.05 -1.84 -3.32
CA ARG A 22 44.05 -3.31 -3.40
C ARG A 22 43.69 -3.82 -2.01
N GLN A 23 42.42 -4.14 -1.80
CA GLN A 23 41.97 -4.84 -0.61
C GLN A 23 42.25 -6.33 -0.82
N GLU A 24 43.47 -6.75 -0.51
CA GLU A 24 43.73 -8.17 -0.26
C GLU A 24 43.19 -8.46 1.13
N VAL A 25 41.95 -8.96 1.19
CA VAL A 25 41.40 -9.54 2.42
C VAL A 25 42.25 -10.76 2.76
N SER A 26 42.78 -10.81 3.99
CA SER A 26 43.58 -11.95 4.44
C SER A 26 42.77 -13.24 4.30
N LEU A 27 43.32 -14.21 3.56
CA LEU A 27 42.68 -15.50 3.31
C LEU A 27 42.37 -16.24 4.62
N SER A 28 43.26 -16.12 5.62
CA SER A 28 43.05 -16.71 6.94
C SER A 28 41.90 -16.06 7.70
N ALA A 29 41.72 -14.74 7.57
CA ALA A 29 40.61 -14.03 8.20
C ALA A 29 39.26 -14.40 7.54
N PHE A 30 39.24 -14.52 6.21
CA PHE A 30 38.08 -15.03 5.48
C PHE A 30 37.73 -16.47 5.91
N ALA A 31 38.72 -17.36 5.94
CA ALA A 31 38.52 -18.76 6.32
C ALA A 31 37.95 -18.89 7.74
N PHE A 32 38.49 -18.12 8.70
CA PHE A 32 37.99 -18.12 10.07
C PHE A 32 36.54 -17.63 10.16
N LEU A 33 36.23 -16.45 9.61
CA LEU A 33 34.88 -15.88 9.66
C LEU A 33 33.86 -16.75 8.93
N PHE A 34 34.24 -17.31 7.79
CA PHE A 34 33.35 -18.18 7.03
C PHE A 34 33.11 -19.51 7.75
N SER A 35 34.13 -20.09 8.39
CA SER A 35 33.96 -21.27 9.24
C SER A 35 33.00 -21.01 10.41
N GLU A 36 33.16 -19.88 11.12
CA GLU A 36 32.25 -19.48 12.20
C GLU A 36 30.81 -19.27 11.70
N LEU A 37 30.64 -18.69 10.52
CA LEU A 37 29.32 -18.53 9.90
C LEU A 37 28.66 -19.89 9.62
N VAL A 38 29.42 -20.86 9.10
CA VAL A 38 28.88 -22.20 8.84
C VAL A 38 28.55 -22.92 10.15
N GLN A 39 29.44 -22.87 11.15
CA GLN A 39 29.22 -23.49 12.46
C GLN A 39 28.01 -22.86 13.19
N TYR A 40 27.90 -21.53 13.18
CA TYR A 40 26.76 -20.83 13.76
C TYR A 40 25.45 -21.31 13.16
N ASN A 41 25.36 -21.40 11.82
CA ASN A 41 24.14 -21.87 11.16
C ASN A 41 23.88 -23.36 11.41
N GLN A 42 24.92 -24.19 11.48
CA GLN A 42 24.82 -25.61 11.77
C GLN A 42 24.23 -25.89 13.16
N THR A 43 24.57 -25.09 14.19
CA THR A 43 24.02 -25.27 15.55
C THR A 43 22.53 -24.94 15.66
N GLN A 44 21.94 -24.32 14.64
CA GLN A 44 20.59 -23.77 14.65
C GLN A 44 19.61 -24.54 13.76
N VAL A 45 20.04 -25.68 13.19
CA VAL A 45 19.28 -26.43 12.20
C VAL A 45 19.38 -27.93 12.45
N ASP A 46 18.29 -28.63 12.21
CA ASP A 46 18.18 -30.07 12.48
C ASP A 46 18.55 -30.95 11.26
N ASN A 47 18.70 -30.35 10.08
CA ASN A 47 19.01 -31.08 8.84
C ASN A 47 19.84 -30.26 7.84
N ILE A 48 20.48 -30.98 6.91
CA ILE A 48 21.40 -30.42 5.90
C ILE A 48 20.70 -29.46 4.94
N ALA A 49 19.46 -29.76 4.52
CA ALA A 49 18.73 -28.91 3.58
C ALA A 49 18.44 -27.52 4.18
N GLU A 50 18.10 -27.46 5.47
CA GLU A 50 17.91 -26.20 6.19
C GLU A 50 19.24 -25.45 6.40
N LEU A 51 20.35 -26.17 6.61
CA LEU A 51 21.68 -25.57 6.65
C LEU A 51 22.05 -24.91 5.31
N GLU A 52 21.85 -25.63 4.20
CA GLU A 52 22.10 -25.11 2.85
C GLU A 52 21.23 -23.90 2.55
N ARG A 53 19.95 -23.94 2.93
CA ARG A 53 19.02 -22.80 2.78
C ARG A 53 19.47 -21.57 3.55
N ARG A 54 19.95 -21.73 4.80
CA ARG A 54 20.47 -20.59 5.58
C ARG A 54 21.77 -20.03 5.00
N LEU A 55 22.65 -20.88 4.47
CA LEU A 55 23.85 -20.42 3.77
C LEU A 55 23.50 -19.71 2.47
N GLU A 56 22.51 -20.19 1.73
CA GLU A 56 21.96 -19.53 0.54
C GLU A 56 21.42 -18.13 0.88
N ASP A 57 20.63 -18.00 1.95
CA ASP A 57 20.09 -16.70 2.41
C ASP A 57 21.21 -15.71 2.78
N ALA A 58 22.26 -16.19 3.47
CA ALA A 58 23.43 -15.37 3.80
C ALA A 58 24.18 -14.92 2.53
N GLY A 59 24.33 -15.82 1.55
CA GLY A 59 24.93 -15.52 0.26
C GLY A 59 24.09 -14.54 -0.57
N TYR A 60 22.77 -14.66 -0.54
CA TYR A 60 21.83 -13.82 -1.28
C TYR A 60 22.00 -12.35 -0.96
N ALA A 61 22.12 -12.01 0.34
CA ALA A 61 22.35 -10.64 0.78
C ALA A 61 23.67 -10.07 0.22
N VAL A 62 24.73 -10.90 0.17
CA VAL A 62 26.02 -10.52 -0.42
C VAL A 62 25.88 -10.29 -1.93
N GLY A 63 25.21 -11.19 -2.65
CA GLY A 63 24.96 -11.06 -4.09
C GLY A 63 24.25 -9.76 -4.47
N ALA A 64 23.20 -9.39 -3.74
CA ALA A 64 22.46 -8.15 -3.95
C ALA A 64 23.35 -6.90 -3.82
N ARG A 65 24.23 -6.88 -2.80
CA ARG A 65 25.16 -5.76 -2.56
C ARG A 65 26.31 -5.71 -3.55
N VAL A 66 26.81 -6.87 -3.98
CA VAL A 66 27.87 -6.96 -4.99
C VAL A 66 27.38 -6.43 -6.33
N LEU A 67 26.15 -6.77 -6.76
CA LEU A 67 25.57 -6.21 -7.97
C LEU A 67 25.46 -4.68 -7.90
N GLU A 68 24.92 -4.14 -6.81
CA GLU A 68 24.79 -2.69 -6.59
C GLU A 68 26.15 -1.99 -6.69
N LEU A 69 27.17 -2.55 -6.02
CA LEU A 69 28.53 -2.01 -6.03
C LEU A 69 29.17 -2.06 -7.41
N LEU A 70 29.02 -3.16 -8.16
CA LEU A 70 29.62 -3.32 -9.48
C LEU A 70 28.95 -2.43 -10.52
N CYS A 71 27.61 -2.33 -10.50
CA CYS A 71 26.89 -1.40 -11.36
C CYS A 71 27.30 0.05 -11.11
N HIS A 72 27.57 0.44 -9.86
CA HIS A 72 28.04 1.79 -9.53
C HIS A 72 29.50 2.05 -9.94
N ARG A 73 30.35 1.03 -9.90
CA ARG A 73 31.78 1.15 -10.24
C ARG A 73 32.05 1.14 -11.74
N GLU A 74 31.13 0.67 -12.57
CA GLU A 74 31.22 0.73 -14.03
C GLU A 74 30.87 2.13 -14.57
N LYS A 75 31.68 2.65 -15.49
CA LYS A 75 31.43 3.94 -16.14
C LYS A 75 30.13 3.87 -16.93
N GLY A 76 29.07 4.47 -16.39
CA GLY A 76 27.78 4.61 -17.04
C GLY A 76 26.59 3.97 -16.31
N ASN A 77 26.76 3.41 -15.11
CA ASN A 77 25.68 2.79 -14.31
C ASN A 77 24.83 1.79 -15.12
N ARG A 78 25.46 1.03 -16.03
CA ARG A 78 24.74 0.11 -16.90
C ARG A 78 24.54 -1.22 -16.19
N ARG A 79 23.29 -1.55 -15.90
CA ARG A 79 22.88 -2.87 -15.45
C ARG A 79 22.69 -3.78 -16.66
N GLU A 80 23.19 -5.00 -16.58
CA GLU A 80 22.96 -5.99 -17.61
C GLU A 80 21.48 -6.39 -17.64
N THR A 81 20.87 -6.34 -18.83
CA THR A 81 19.42 -6.52 -19.02
C THR A 81 19.09 -7.67 -19.97
N ARG A 82 20.12 -8.36 -20.48
CA ARG A 82 19.97 -9.54 -21.34
C ARG A 82 20.53 -10.79 -20.67
N LEU A 83 19.84 -11.93 -20.84
CA LEU A 83 20.29 -13.18 -20.24
C LEU A 83 21.67 -13.61 -20.75
N LEU A 84 21.91 -13.46 -22.05
CA LEU A 84 23.21 -13.77 -22.65
C LEU A 84 24.34 -12.85 -22.16
N GLY A 85 24.02 -11.72 -21.54
CA GLY A 85 25.00 -10.83 -20.91
C GLY A 85 25.19 -11.13 -19.42
N ILE A 86 24.11 -11.48 -18.70
CA ILE A 86 24.18 -11.63 -17.23
C ILE A 86 24.98 -12.87 -16.81
N LEU A 87 24.90 -13.97 -17.57
CA LEU A 87 25.64 -15.18 -17.27
C LEU A 87 27.16 -14.98 -17.41
N PRO A 88 27.69 -14.41 -18.52
CA PRO A 88 29.10 -14.01 -18.59
C PRO A 88 29.52 -12.99 -17.53
N PHE A 89 28.62 -12.06 -17.14
CA PHE A 89 28.88 -11.08 -16.09
C PHE A 89 29.07 -11.75 -14.72
N VAL A 90 28.20 -12.71 -14.36
CA VAL A 90 28.35 -13.51 -13.13
C VAL A 90 29.63 -14.33 -13.19
N HIS A 91 29.84 -15.07 -14.28
CA HIS A 91 31.00 -15.94 -14.48
C HIS A 91 32.35 -15.20 -14.42
N SER A 92 32.41 -13.96 -14.88
CA SER A 92 33.69 -13.26 -15.10
C SER A 92 33.86 -12.08 -14.16
N THR A 93 32.91 -11.15 -14.12
CA THR A 93 33.04 -9.90 -13.37
C THR A 93 32.80 -10.13 -11.88
N VAL A 94 31.67 -10.75 -11.53
CA VAL A 94 31.33 -11.07 -10.13
C VAL A 94 32.36 -12.05 -9.57
N TRP A 95 32.67 -13.11 -10.30
CA TRP A 95 33.65 -14.12 -9.88
C TRP A 95 35.04 -13.52 -9.64
N LYS A 96 35.53 -12.66 -10.53
CA LYS A 96 36.84 -12.01 -10.36
C LYS A 96 36.89 -11.10 -9.13
N VAL A 97 35.77 -10.47 -8.78
CA VAL A 97 35.69 -9.59 -7.60
C VAL A 97 35.65 -10.38 -6.30
N LEU A 98 34.99 -11.54 -6.30
CA LEU A 98 34.86 -12.39 -5.11
C LEU A 98 36.06 -13.34 -4.92
N PHE A 99 36.60 -13.87 -6.00
CA PHE A 99 37.55 -14.99 -5.98
C PHE A 99 38.86 -14.68 -6.75
N GLY A 100 39.01 -13.48 -7.31
CA GLY A 100 40.24 -13.06 -7.99
C GLY A 100 40.43 -13.59 -9.42
N LYS A 101 39.60 -14.54 -9.86
CA LYS A 101 39.59 -15.11 -11.21
C LYS A 101 38.16 -15.28 -11.75
N ALA A 102 38.01 -15.44 -13.06
CA ALA A 102 36.77 -15.96 -13.62
C ALA A 102 36.55 -17.41 -13.17
N ALA A 103 35.30 -17.88 -13.19
CA ALA A 103 35.02 -19.29 -12.93
C ALA A 103 35.68 -20.18 -14.00
N ASP A 104 35.84 -21.47 -13.71
CA ASP A 104 36.55 -22.38 -14.62
C ASP A 104 35.74 -22.71 -15.88
N SER A 105 34.41 -22.81 -15.77
CA SER A 105 33.53 -22.93 -16.93
C SER A 105 32.12 -22.35 -16.72
N LEU A 106 31.49 -21.96 -17.83
CA LEU A 106 30.06 -21.67 -17.96
C LEU A 106 29.50 -22.51 -19.10
N GLU A 107 28.59 -23.43 -18.78
CA GLU A 107 28.03 -24.42 -19.69
C GLU A 107 26.50 -24.28 -19.73
N LYS A 108 25.87 -24.58 -20.87
CA LYS A 108 24.41 -24.72 -20.97
C LYS A 108 24.03 -26.18 -20.67
N GLY A 109 22.94 -26.38 -19.94
CA GLY A 109 22.38 -27.71 -19.65
C GLY A 109 22.07 -28.49 -20.93
N THR A 110 22.30 -29.80 -20.89
CA THR A 110 22.04 -30.72 -22.01
C THR A 110 20.61 -31.24 -22.01
N GLU A 111 19.94 -31.25 -20.85
CA GLU A 111 18.60 -31.82 -20.67
C GLU A 111 17.50 -30.77 -20.84
N HIS A 112 17.73 -29.53 -20.38
CA HIS A 112 16.75 -28.45 -20.45
C HIS A 112 17.37 -27.13 -20.97
N GLU A 113 16.62 -26.39 -21.80
CA GLU A 113 17.12 -25.16 -22.43
C GLU A 113 17.28 -23.97 -21.45
N ASP A 114 16.62 -24.04 -20.30
CA ASP A 114 16.58 -23.02 -19.24
C ASP A 114 17.65 -23.22 -18.16
N GLU A 115 18.47 -24.26 -18.31
CA GLU A 115 19.50 -24.64 -17.35
C GLU A 115 20.89 -24.19 -17.81
N TYR A 116 21.63 -23.60 -16.87
CA TYR A 116 23.00 -23.14 -17.06
C TYR A 116 23.83 -23.54 -15.85
N MET A 117 25.12 -23.82 -16.07
CA MET A 117 26.01 -24.36 -15.05
C MET A 117 27.29 -23.55 -14.99
N ILE A 118 27.65 -23.06 -13.81
CA ILE A 118 28.98 -22.50 -13.55
C ILE A 118 29.76 -23.54 -12.76
N SER A 119 30.89 -24.01 -13.29
CA SER A 119 31.72 -25.00 -12.61
C SER A 119 33.02 -24.41 -12.09
N GLU A 120 33.44 -24.89 -10.92
CA GLU A 120 34.67 -24.50 -10.25
C GLU A 120 35.34 -25.73 -9.64
N LYS A 121 36.60 -25.99 -10.00
CA LYS A 121 37.36 -27.14 -9.51
C LYS A 121 37.72 -26.98 -8.04
N GLU A 122 38.06 -25.77 -7.61
CA GLU A 122 38.47 -25.47 -6.23
C GLU A 122 37.75 -24.23 -5.68
N LEU A 123 36.46 -24.39 -5.37
CA LEU A 123 35.66 -23.29 -4.84
C LEU A 123 36.15 -22.89 -3.45
N LEU A 124 36.49 -21.61 -3.27
CA LEU A 124 37.17 -21.09 -2.06
C LEU A 124 36.46 -21.46 -0.75
N VAL A 125 35.12 -21.39 -0.74
CA VAL A 125 34.29 -21.69 0.43
C VAL A 125 34.36 -23.16 0.86
N ASN A 126 34.67 -24.08 -0.07
CA ASN A 126 34.80 -25.51 0.20
C ASN A 126 36.24 -25.88 0.62
N ARG A 127 37.21 -24.98 0.49
CA ARG A 127 38.63 -25.29 0.75
C ARG A 127 38.95 -25.39 2.24
N PHE A 128 38.24 -24.65 3.08
CA PHE A 128 38.59 -24.46 4.50
C PHE A 128 37.64 -25.17 5.48
N ILE A 129 36.62 -25.87 4.96
CA ILE A 129 35.61 -26.53 5.78
C ILE A 129 35.73 -28.03 5.57
N SER A 130 35.98 -28.76 6.65
CA SER A 130 35.97 -30.22 6.66
C SER A 130 34.56 -30.69 7.00
N ILE A 131 33.92 -31.38 6.05
CA ILE A 131 32.56 -31.88 6.22
C ILE A 131 32.62 -33.25 6.92
N PRO A 132 31.93 -33.44 8.06
CA PRO A 132 31.84 -34.74 8.73
C PRO A 132 31.24 -35.82 7.81
N LYS A 133 31.67 -37.08 7.95
CA LYS A 133 31.26 -38.19 7.06
C LYS A 133 29.75 -38.48 7.13
N ASP A 134 29.11 -38.14 8.24
CA ASP A 134 27.68 -38.24 8.51
C ASP A 134 26.87 -37.09 7.86
N MET A 135 27.53 -36.04 7.36
CA MET A 135 26.88 -34.89 6.71
C MET A 135 26.84 -34.99 5.17
N GLY A 136 27.11 -36.18 4.62
CA GLY A 136 26.76 -36.56 3.26
C GLY A 136 27.17 -35.56 2.16
N ALA A 137 26.21 -35.23 1.26
CA ALA A 137 26.39 -34.42 0.06
C ALA A 137 26.37 -32.89 0.30
N PHE A 138 26.41 -32.44 1.57
CA PHE A 138 26.37 -31.03 1.94
C PHE A 138 27.43 -30.23 1.18
N ASN A 139 27.04 -29.12 0.55
CA ASN A 139 27.98 -28.28 -0.19
C ASN A 139 27.95 -26.83 0.33
N CYS A 140 29.05 -26.35 0.92
CA CYS A 140 29.15 -24.94 1.36
C CYS A 140 29.08 -23.96 0.17
N GLY A 141 29.20 -24.46 -1.06
CA GLY A 141 28.83 -23.79 -2.30
C GLY A 141 27.38 -23.29 -2.32
N ALA A 142 26.48 -23.76 -1.45
CA ALA A 142 25.15 -23.18 -1.25
C ALA A 142 25.20 -21.67 -0.94
N PHE A 143 26.23 -21.23 -0.20
CA PHE A 143 26.48 -19.79 0.01
C PHE A 143 26.78 -19.05 -1.30
N VAL A 144 27.57 -19.66 -2.19
CA VAL A 144 27.90 -19.08 -3.50
C VAL A 144 26.70 -19.15 -4.46
N ALA A 145 25.90 -20.22 -4.40
CA ALA A 145 24.62 -20.31 -5.10
C ALA A 145 23.68 -19.17 -4.66
N GLY A 146 23.62 -18.89 -3.36
CA GLY A 146 22.93 -17.73 -2.81
C GLY A 146 23.43 -16.40 -3.38
N ILE A 147 24.75 -16.18 -3.46
CA ILE A 147 25.32 -14.99 -4.10
C ILE A 147 24.87 -14.87 -5.55
N VAL A 148 24.98 -15.95 -6.33
CA VAL A 148 24.58 -15.96 -7.74
C VAL A 148 23.10 -15.65 -7.89
N LYS A 149 22.24 -16.28 -7.09
CA LYS A 149 20.81 -16.00 -7.02
C LYS A 149 20.54 -14.53 -6.66
N GLY A 150 21.23 -14.01 -5.66
CA GLY A 150 21.14 -12.60 -5.26
C GLY A 150 21.48 -11.64 -6.39
N VAL A 151 22.52 -11.94 -7.18
CA VAL A 151 22.86 -11.16 -8.38
C VAL A 151 21.78 -11.30 -9.45
N LEU A 152 21.34 -12.51 -9.77
CA LEU A 152 20.38 -12.78 -10.85
C LEU A 152 19.00 -12.18 -10.54
N ASP A 153 18.46 -12.41 -9.35
CA ASP A 153 17.16 -11.88 -8.89
C ASP A 153 17.18 -10.34 -8.90
N ASN A 154 18.23 -9.73 -8.34
CA ASN A 154 18.36 -8.28 -8.34
C ASN A 154 18.73 -7.71 -9.71
N ALA A 155 19.23 -8.53 -10.64
CA ALA A 155 19.42 -8.20 -12.06
C ALA A 155 18.15 -8.41 -12.90
N GLY A 156 17.09 -9.00 -12.34
CA GLY A 156 15.78 -9.19 -12.98
C GLY A 156 15.67 -10.51 -13.75
N PHE A 157 16.51 -11.48 -13.42
CA PHE A 157 16.53 -12.82 -13.99
C PHE A 157 16.26 -13.85 -12.88
N PRO A 158 15.02 -13.96 -12.38
CA PRO A 158 14.69 -14.90 -11.33
C PRO A 158 15.10 -16.32 -11.71
N ALA A 159 15.88 -16.96 -10.84
CA ALA A 159 16.39 -18.31 -11.05
C ALA A 159 16.42 -19.11 -9.74
N VAL A 160 16.18 -20.40 -9.85
CA VAL A 160 16.55 -21.35 -8.81
C VAL A 160 18.02 -21.66 -9.00
N VAL A 161 18.82 -21.45 -7.95
CA VAL A 161 20.26 -21.66 -8.01
C VAL A 161 20.68 -22.61 -6.90
N THR A 162 21.34 -23.71 -7.26
CA THR A 162 21.77 -24.76 -6.33
C THR A 162 23.24 -25.11 -6.55
N ALA A 163 23.89 -25.65 -5.52
CA ALA A 163 25.28 -26.09 -5.60
C ALA A 163 25.38 -27.61 -5.44
N HIS A 164 26.11 -28.25 -6.34
CA HIS A 164 26.28 -29.71 -6.36
C HIS A 164 27.74 -30.11 -6.51
N PHE A 165 28.13 -31.21 -5.86
CA PHE A 165 29.42 -31.84 -6.12
C PHE A 165 29.31 -32.79 -7.31
N VAL A 166 30.22 -32.63 -8.27
CA VAL A 166 30.31 -33.50 -9.45
C VAL A 166 31.68 -34.20 -9.43
N PRO A 167 31.74 -35.54 -9.35
CA PRO A 167 33.00 -36.27 -9.44
C PRO A 167 33.71 -35.99 -10.77
N MET A 168 35.05 -35.95 -10.75
CA MET A 168 35.86 -35.82 -11.95
C MET A 168 36.81 -37.02 -12.08
N GLU A 169 36.86 -37.62 -13.27
CA GLU A 169 37.79 -38.71 -13.57
C GLU A 169 39.24 -38.24 -13.37
N GLY A 170 40.01 -38.98 -12.56
CA GLY A 170 41.42 -38.69 -12.30
C GLY A 170 41.69 -37.61 -11.22
N GLN A 171 40.68 -37.07 -10.53
CA GLN A 171 40.87 -36.12 -9.43
C GLN A 171 40.34 -36.64 -8.09
N GLN A 172 41.08 -36.39 -6.99
CA GLN A 172 40.68 -36.80 -5.64
C GLN A 172 39.52 -35.99 -5.04
N ARG A 173 39.25 -34.78 -5.54
CA ARG A 173 38.19 -33.89 -5.05
C ARG A 173 37.15 -33.63 -6.14
N PRO A 174 35.85 -33.66 -5.83
CA PRO A 174 34.81 -33.32 -6.80
C PRO A 174 34.85 -31.83 -7.12
N ARG A 175 34.49 -31.46 -8.36
CA ARG A 175 34.24 -30.05 -8.70
C ARG A 175 32.91 -29.60 -8.10
N THR A 176 32.77 -28.30 -7.85
CA THR A 176 31.49 -27.71 -7.45
C THR A 176 30.83 -27.09 -8.68
N THR A 177 29.59 -27.49 -8.96
CA THR A 177 28.79 -26.92 -10.04
C THR A 177 27.62 -26.16 -9.44
N ILE A 178 27.51 -24.88 -9.80
CA ILE A 178 26.37 -24.03 -9.50
C ILE A 178 25.39 -24.17 -10.66
N LEU A 179 24.29 -24.88 -10.42
CA LEU A 179 23.21 -25.06 -11.37
C LEU A 179 22.26 -23.87 -11.26
N ILE A 180 21.94 -23.25 -12.38
CA ILE A 180 21.05 -22.10 -12.51
C ILE A 180 19.90 -22.54 -13.41
N LYS A 181 18.69 -22.56 -12.86
CA LYS A 181 17.46 -22.87 -13.59
C LYS A 181 16.57 -21.63 -13.64
N PHE A 182 16.42 -21.04 -14.82
CA PHE A 182 15.56 -19.87 -15.00
C PHE A 182 14.09 -20.26 -15.00
N ALA A 183 13.21 -19.36 -14.52
CA ALA A 183 11.77 -19.60 -14.59
C ALA A 183 11.29 -19.72 -16.06
N GLU A 184 10.36 -20.65 -16.34
CA GLU A 184 9.84 -21.01 -17.68
C GLU A 184 9.42 -19.81 -18.56
N GLU A 185 8.95 -18.72 -17.93
CA GLU A 185 8.52 -17.49 -18.60
C GLU A 185 9.68 -16.73 -19.28
N LEU A 186 10.91 -16.86 -18.76
CA LEU A 186 12.11 -16.28 -19.36
C LEU A 186 12.58 -17.06 -20.58
N SER A 187 12.53 -18.39 -20.52
CA SER A 187 13.01 -19.29 -21.59
C SER A 187 12.21 -19.12 -22.88
N ASN A 188 10.89 -18.97 -22.77
CA ASN A 188 10.01 -18.65 -23.89
C ASN A 188 10.25 -17.25 -24.49
N LYS A 189 10.72 -16.30 -23.67
CA LYS A 189 11.09 -14.95 -24.13
C LYS A 189 12.44 -14.95 -24.84
N ILE A 190 13.37 -15.79 -24.40
CA ILE A 190 14.72 -15.93 -24.97
C ILE A 190 14.71 -16.69 -26.29
N TYR A 191 13.89 -17.74 -26.43
CA TYR A 191 13.69 -18.45 -27.71
C TYR A 191 13.13 -17.53 -28.81
N ARG A 192 12.28 -16.56 -28.42
CA ARG A 192 11.76 -15.52 -29.33
C ARG A 192 12.77 -14.41 -29.66
N LEU A 193 13.78 -14.20 -28.81
CA LEU A 193 14.77 -13.13 -28.95
C LEU A 193 16.06 -13.60 -29.67
N SER A 194 16.36 -14.90 -29.69
CA SER A 194 17.51 -15.46 -30.42
C SER A 194 17.30 -15.54 -31.94
N GLN A 195 16.07 -15.36 -32.44
CA GLN A 195 15.71 -15.52 -33.86
C GLN A 195 15.43 -14.22 -34.64
N LYS A 196 15.71 -13.02 -34.13
CA LYS A 196 15.39 -11.77 -34.87
C LYS A 196 16.61 -10.89 -35.16
N THR A 197 17.27 -11.20 -36.27
CA THR A 197 17.87 -10.22 -37.19
C THR A 197 16.91 -9.95 -38.36
N PHE A 198 16.83 -8.69 -38.78
CA PHE A 198 16.16 -8.11 -39.97
C PHE A 198 14.64 -7.77 -39.94
N ASP A 199 14.39 -6.50 -39.64
CA ASP A 199 14.02 -5.37 -40.53
C ASP A 199 12.69 -5.23 -41.33
N PHE A 200 12.21 -3.97 -41.21
CA PHE A 200 11.25 -3.09 -41.89
C PHE A 200 9.94 -3.57 -42.54
N SER A 201 8.88 -2.93 -42.02
CA SER A 201 7.79 -2.26 -42.74
C SER A 201 6.70 -3.09 -43.42
N SER A 202 5.49 -2.56 -43.27
CA SER A 202 4.27 -2.75 -44.06
C SER A 202 3.22 -3.74 -43.54
N PHE A 203 1.98 -3.25 -43.60
CA PHE A 203 0.67 -3.88 -43.36
C PHE A 203 0.17 -4.02 -41.92
N VAL A 204 -0.51 -2.96 -41.47
CA VAL A 204 -1.70 -3.09 -40.62
C VAL A 204 -2.92 -2.87 -41.53
N PRO A 205 -3.89 -3.80 -41.48
CA PRO A 205 -5.27 -3.35 -41.34
C PRO A 205 -5.92 -4.00 -40.11
N GLU A 206 -6.52 -3.16 -39.27
CA GLU A 206 -7.63 -3.53 -38.38
C GLU A 206 -8.84 -4.04 -39.19
N PRO A 207 -9.75 -4.88 -38.65
CA PRO A 207 -10.10 -4.98 -37.23
C PRO A 207 -10.21 -6.43 -36.69
N VAL A 208 -9.56 -6.70 -35.55
CA VAL A 208 -9.86 -7.88 -34.70
C VAL A 208 -10.07 -7.44 -33.25
N LEU A 209 -10.66 -6.27 -33.05
CA LEU A 209 -11.01 -5.75 -31.72
C LEU A 209 -12.45 -6.08 -31.30
N SER A 210 -13.31 -6.55 -32.21
CA SER A 210 -14.71 -6.90 -31.90
C SER A 210 -14.95 -8.36 -31.51
N VAL A 211 -14.02 -9.29 -31.80
CA VAL A 211 -14.25 -10.74 -31.62
C VAL A 211 -13.64 -11.29 -30.32
N PHE A 212 -12.75 -10.54 -29.65
CA PHE A 212 -12.16 -10.93 -28.36
C PHE A 212 -12.88 -10.38 -27.12
N MET A 213 -13.86 -9.48 -27.26
CA MET A 213 -14.61 -8.93 -26.12
C MET A 213 -15.80 -9.80 -25.68
N GLU A 214 -16.16 -10.85 -26.41
CA GLU A 214 -17.37 -11.63 -26.11
C GLU A 214 -17.12 -13.02 -25.47
N LYS A 215 -15.87 -13.41 -25.25
CA LYS A 215 -15.53 -14.71 -24.63
C LYS A 215 -14.54 -14.57 -23.48
N SER A 216 -14.92 -13.83 -22.44
CA SER A 216 -14.48 -14.06 -21.06
C SER A 216 -15.37 -13.32 -20.07
N LYS A 217 -16.66 -13.69 -19.97
CA LYS A 217 -17.39 -13.48 -18.71
C LYS A 217 -17.02 -14.61 -17.75
N SER A 218 -15.74 -14.66 -17.36
CA SER A 218 -15.31 -15.53 -16.26
C SER A 218 -15.71 -14.86 -14.95
N LYS A 219 -16.35 -15.63 -14.07
CA LYS A 219 -16.79 -15.20 -12.73
C LYS A 219 -15.58 -14.87 -11.86
N ILE A 220 -15.06 -13.65 -11.95
CA ILE A 220 -14.10 -13.13 -10.99
C ILE A 220 -14.71 -11.86 -10.38
N ASN A 221 -15.50 -12.05 -9.33
CA ASN A 221 -16.22 -10.97 -8.64
C ASN A 221 -15.38 -10.25 -7.57
N GLN A 222 -14.05 -10.45 -7.56
CA GLN A 222 -13.12 -9.85 -6.60
C GLN A 222 -11.89 -9.28 -7.30
N ILE A 223 -11.43 -8.12 -6.81
CA ILE A 223 -10.20 -7.47 -7.28
C ILE A 223 -9.02 -8.44 -7.19
N GLN A 224 -8.23 -8.51 -8.27
CA GLN A 224 -7.04 -9.33 -8.30
C GLN A 224 -5.95 -8.76 -7.41
N ALA A 225 -5.19 -9.65 -6.77
CA ALA A 225 -4.19 -9.28 -5.77
C ALA A 225 -3.11 -8.32 -6.34
N PRO A 226 -2.60 -7.37 -5.52
CA PRO A 226 -1.54 -6.44 -5.91
C PRO A 226 -0.28 -7.08 -6.48
N THR A 227 0.01 -8.33 -6.12
CA THR A 227 1.15 -9.12 -6.64
C THR A 227 1.17 -9.23 -8.16
N TYR A 228 -0.01 -9.23 -8.80
CA TYR A 228 -0.13 -9.28 -10.25
C TYR A 228 -0.01 -7.88 -10.90
N GLY A 229 0.11 -6.83 -10.09
CA GLY A 229 0.04 -5.45 -10.50
C GLY A 229 1.38 -4.74 -10.47
N ASN A 230 1.33 -3.40 -10.54
CA ASN A 230 2.47 -2.54 -10.27
C ASN A 230 2.25 -1.61 -9.08
N LEU A 231 1.00 -1.48 -8.60
CA LEU A 231 0.59 -0.54 -7.56
C LEU A 231 -0.28 -1.24 -6.52
N ILE A 232 -0.34 -0.65 -5.32
CA ILE A 232 -1.31 -0.94 -4.26
C ILE A 232 -2.25 0.28 -4.20
N THR A 233 -3.55 0.06 -4.36
CA THR A 233 -4.54 1.13 -4.50
C THR A 233 -5.32 1.31 -3.20
N ILE A 234 -5.28 2.51 -2.63
CA ILE A 234 -5.91 2.85 -1.36
C ILE A 234 -6.88 4.02 -1.55
N LEU A 235 -8.11 3.85 -1.06
CA LEU A 235 -9.08 4.92 -0.89
C LEU A 235 -9.25 5.22 0.61
N SER A 236 -9.17 6.49 0.99
CA SER A 236 -9.40 6.96 2.36
C SER A 236 -10.48 8.03 2.37
N ILE A 237 -11.44 7.91 3.28
CA ILE A 237 -12.57 8.83 3.40
C ILE A 237 -12.66 9.33 4.85
N ASP A 238 -12.55 10.64 5.02
CA ASP A 238 -12.56 11.26 6.34
C ASP A 238 -13.94 11.23 7.01
N GLY A 239 -13.94 11.40 8.34
CA GLY A 239 -15.15 11.68 9.11
C GLY A 239 -15.65 13.11 8.92
N GLY A 240 -16.94 13.34 9.21
CA GLY A 240 -17.54 14.68 9.08
C GLY A 240 -19.06 14.79 9.10
N GLY A 241 -19.77 13.78 9.61
CA GLY A 241 -21.24 13.80 9.69
C GLY A 241 -21.91 13.97 8.31
N ILE A 242 -22.87 14.89 8.20
CA ILE A 242 -23.60 15.14 6.94
C ILE A 242 -22.70 15.63 5.80
N ARG A 243 -21.51 16.16 6.11
CA ARG A 243 -20.56 16.63 5.11
C ARG A 243 -19.96 15.49 4.29
N GLY A 244 -20.26 14.24 4.63
CA GLY A 244 -20.04 13.06 3.78
C GLY A 244 -20.64 13.16 2.37
N ILE A 245 -21.58 14.08 2.15
CA ILE A 245 -22.07 14.45 0.81
C ILE A 245 -20.95 14.93 -0.12
N ILE A 246 -19.94 15.65 0.42
CA ILE A 246 -18.81 16.16 -0.37
C ILE A 246 -18.03 14.99 -0.98
N PRO A 247 -17.43 14.07 -0.19
CA PRO A 247 -16.72 12.93 -0.77
C PRO A 247 -17.65 11.99 -1.55
N ALA A 248 -18.95 11.89 -1.22
CA ALA A 248 -19.91 11.12 -2.01
C ALA A 248 -20.06 11.68 -3.45
N THR A 249 -20.10 13.00 -3.61
CA THR A 249 -20.14 13.67 -4.91
C THR A 249 -18.85 13.39 -5.70
N ILE A 250 -17.69 13.46 -5.04
CA ILE A 250 -16.39 13.14 -5.67
C ILE A 250 -16.32 11.67 -6.10
N LEU A 251 -16.76 10.74 -5.26
CA LEU A 251 -16.79 9.31 -5.56
C LEU A 251 -17.77 8.99 -6.69
N SER A 252 -18.93 9.65 -6.73
CA SER A 252 -19.88 9.52 -7.84
C SER A 252 -19.25 9.91 -9.17
N PHE A 253 -18.41 10.96 -9.19
CA PHE A 253 -17.67 11.35 -10.37
C PHE A 253 -16.59 10.30 -10.74
N LEU A 254 -15.78 9.85 -9.78
CA LEU A 254 -14.74 8.85 -10.00
C LEU A 254 -15.32 7.53 -10.55
N GLU A 255 -16.39 7.02 -9.95
CA GLU A 255 -17.05 5.78 -10.39
C GLU A 255 -17.63 5.93 -11.80
N ALA A 256 -18.19 7.09 -12.16
CA ALA A 256 -18.66 7.35 -13.51
C ALA A 256 -17.53 7.37 -14.55
N GLU A 257 -16.35 7.92 -14.21
CA GLU A 257 -15.18 7.86 -15.10
C GLU A 257 -14.66 6.42 -15.26
N LEU A 258 -14.69 5.61 -14.20
CA LEU A 258 -14.34 4.19 -14.27
C LEU A 258 -15.35 3.41 -15.14
N GLN A 259 -16.64 3.71 -15.02
CA GLN A 259 -17.69 3.11 -15.83
C GLN A 259 -17.56 3.45 -17.32
N LYS A 260 -17.09 4.65 -17.66
CA LYS A 260 -16.77 5.02 -19.05
C LYS A 260 -15.61 4.21 -19.62
N LEU A 261 -14.66 3.80 -18.78
CA LEU A 261 -13.47 3.06 -19.19
C LEU A 261 -13.73 1.54 -19.28
N ASP A 262 -14.44 0.97 -18.31
CA ASP A 262 -14.55 -0.49 -18.13
C ASP A 262 -16.00 -1.03 -18.14
N GLY A 263 -17.00 -0.17 -18.35
CA GLY A 263 -18.41 -0.54 -18.48
C GLY A 263 -19.27 -0.20 -17.26
N GLU A 264 -20.60 -0.18 -17.45
CA GLU A 264 -21.59 0.33 -16.47
C GLU A 264 -21.62 -0.45 -15.14
N ASP A 265 -21.16 -1.70 -15.15
CA ASP A 265 -21.12 -2.56 -13.97
C ASP A 265 -19.92 -2.26 -13.05
N ALA A 266 -18.95 -1.45 -13.49
CA ALA A 266 -17.78 -1.06 -12.70
C ALA A 266 -18.20 -0.34 -11.41
N ARG A 267 -17.57 -0.73 -10.30
CA ARG A 267 -17.77 -0.13 -8.97
C ARG A 267 -16.46 0.20 -8.30
N ILE A 268 -16.45 1.17 -7.38
CA ILE A 268 -15.25 1.57 -6.63
C ILE A 268 -14.50 0.37 -6.02
N ALA A 269 -15.21 -0.60 -5.43
CA ALA A 269 -14.60 -1.78 -4.81
C ALA A 269 -13.81 -2.69 -5.77
N ASP A 270 -14.01 -2.56 -7.09
CA ASP A 270 -13.29 -3.35 -8.09
C ASP A 270 -11.86 -2.84 -8.34
N TYR A 271 -11.54 -1.63 -7.88
CA TYR A 271 -10.30 -0.91 -8.21
C TYR A 271 -9.40 -0.63 -7.01
N PHE A 272 -9.94 -0.67 -5.80
CA PHE A 272 -9.21 -0.37 -4.57
C PHE A 272 -8.95 -1.64 -3.76
N ASP A 273 -7.67 -1.91 -3.50
CA ASP A 273 -7.22 -3.00 -2.63
C ASP A 273 -7.66 -2.79 -1.18
N VAL A 274 -7.73 -1.52 -0.79
CA VAL A 274 -8.13 -1.08 0.55
C VAL A 274 -9.04 0.13 0.44
N ILE A 275 -10.18 0.07 1.12
CA ILE A 275 -11.04 1.23 1.37
C ILE A 275 -11.09 1.47 2.88
N SER A 276 -10.63 2.63 3.32
CA SER A 276 -10.67 3.03 4.72
C SER A 276 -11.58 4.21 4.93
N GLY A 277 -12.23 4.25 6.09
CA GLY A 277 -13.16 5.31 6.41
C GLY A 277 -13.40 5.47 7.90
N THR A 278 -13.52 6.72 8.33
CA THR A 278 -13.83 7.07 9.72
C THR A 278 -15.20 7.72 9.79
N SER A 279 -16.01 7.38 10.80
CA SER A 279 -17.34 7.97 10.98
C SER A 279 -18.20 7.82 9.73
N THR A 280 -18.76 8.92 9.22
CA THR A 280 -19.45 8.97 7.92
C THR A 280 -18.65 8.31 6.78
N GLY A 281 -17.33 8.46 6.75
CA GLY A 281 -16.46 7.79 5.77
C GLY A 281 -16.43 6.27 5.96
N GLY A 282 -16.54 5.79 7.20
CA GLY A 282 -16.70 4.37 7.53
C GLY A 282 -18.05 3.81 7.11
N LEU A 283 -19.12 4.62 7.22
CA LEU A 283 -20.44 4.28 6.68
C LEU A 283 -20.41 4.17 5.15
N VAL A 284 -19.79 5.14 4.47
CA VAL A 284 -19.58 5.10 3.02
C VAL A 284 -18.75 3.88 2.61
N THR A 285 -17.67 3.60 3.34
CA THR A 285 -16.83 2.42 3.12
C THR A 285 -17.66 1.14 3.18
N ALA A 286 -18.51 0.98 4.20
CA ALA A 286 -19.38 -0.18 4.31
C ALA A 286 -20.40 -0.28 3.18
N MET A 287 -21.00 0.83 2.74
CA MET A 287 -21.95 0.85 1.62
C MET A 287 -21.30 0.44 0.28
N LEU A 288 -20.05 0.83 0.06
CA LEU A 288 -19.30 0.52 -1.16
C LEU A 288 -18.72 -0.90 -1.16
N THR A 289 -18.70 -1.60 -0.03
CA THR A 289 -17.97 -2.87 0.10
C THR A 289 -18.78 -4.03 0.67
N ALA A 290 -19.93 -3.77 1.30
CA ALA A 290 -20.85 -4.82 1.70
C ALA A 290 -21.44 -5.49 0.45
N PRO A 291 -21.43 -6.83 0.36
CA PRO A 291 -22.01 -7.55 -0.75
C PRO A 291 -23.54 -7.53 -0.71
N ASP A 292 -24.17 -7.35 -1.86
CA ASP A 292 -25.57 -7.64 -2.11
C ASP A 292 -25.79 -9.15 -2.41
N GLY A 293 -27.02 -9.51 -2.79
CA GLY A 293 -27.36 -10.90 -3.17
C GLY A 293 -26.63 -11.45 -4.39
N ASN A 294 -26.00 -10.58 -5.20
CA ASN A 294 -25.22 -10.95 -6.39
C ASN A 294 -23.70 -10.85 -6.14
N ASN A 295 -23.28 -10.64 -4.89
CA ASN A 295 -21.89 -10.40 -4.51
C ASN A 295 -21.28 -9.18 -5.24
N ARG A 296 -22.08 -8.12 -5.38
CA ARG A 296 -21.67 -6.78 -5.83
C ARG A 296 -21.89 -5.76 -4.71
N PRO A 297 -21.26 -4.58 -4.76
CA PRO A 297 -21.47 -3.55 -3.75
C PRO A 297 -22.95 -3.20 -3.56
N LEU A 298 -23.37 -3.10 -2.28
CA LEU A 298 -24.75 -2.77 -1.90
C LEU A 298 -25.25 -1.47 -2.54
N LEU A 299 -24.38 -0.46 -2.65
CA LEU A 299 -24.68 0.82 -3.28
C LEU A 299 -23.61 1.18 -4.30
N ALA A 300 -24.03 1.81 -5.41
CA ALA A 300 -23.12 2.53 -6.28
C ALA A 300 -22.76 3.88 -5.65
N ALA A 301 -21.64 4.46 -6.06
CA ALA A 301 -21.17 5.73 -5.50
C ALA A 301 -22.17 6.87 -5.66
N LYS A 302 -22.92 6.88 -6.79
CA LYS A 302 -23.99 7.86 -7.06
C LYS A 302 -25.15 7.80 -6.06
N ASP A 303 -25.41 6.63 -5.46
CA ASP A 303 -26.55 6.42 -4.56
C ASP A 303 -26.27 6.93 -3.14
N ILE A 304 -24.99 7.07 -2.77
CA ILE A 304 -24.57 7.58 -1.46
C ILE A 304 -25.06 9.02 -1.25
N LYS A 305 -24.97 9.87 -2.28
CA LYS A 305 -25.50 11.24 -2.22
C LYS A 305 -26.98 11.22 -1.87
N SER A 306 -27.77 10.43 -2.59
CA SER A 306 -29.21 10.28 -2.35
C SER A 306 -29.52 9.75 -0.95
N PHE A 307 -28.72 8.80 -0.47
CA PHE A 307 -28.82 8.29 0.90
C PHE A 307 -28.70 9.42 1.94
N TYR A 308 -27.69 10.30 1.81
CA TYR A 308 -27.56 11.41 2.75
C TYR A 308 -28.70 12.43 2.62
N LEU A 309 -29.13 12.76 1.40
CA LEU A 309 -30.25 13.70 1.20
C LEU A 309 -31.54 13.19 1.84
N GLU A 310 -31.81 11.89 1.75
CA GLU A 310 -33.03 11.30 2.30
C GLU A 310 -32.95 11.09 3.82
N HIS A 311 -31.84 10.57 4.33
CA HIS A 311 -31.78 10.07 5.70
C HIS A 311 -31.20 11.10 6.69
N SER A 312 -30.38 12.07 6.26
CA SER A 312 -29.77 13.06 7.18
C SER A 312 -30.80 13.85 8.01
N PRO A 313 -31.93 14.33 7.45
CA PRO A 313 -32.95 15.04 8.22
C PRO A 313 -33.61 14.21 9.33
N LYS A 314 -33.60 12.87 9.17
CA LYS A 314 -34.16 11.93 10.14
C LYS A 314 -33.12 11.47 11.17
N ILE A 315 -31.84 11.45 10.79
CA ILE A 315 -30.70 11.18 11.68
C ILE A 315 -30.45 12.39 12.60
N PHE A 316 -30.50 13.60 12.03
CA PHE A 316 -30.23 14.87 12.72
C PHE A 316 -31.45 15.80 12.65
N PRO A 317 -32.56 15.47 13.35
CA PRO A 317 -33.76 16.30 13.31
C PRO A 317 -33.48 17.72 13.82
N GLN A 318 -33.79 18.72 12.99
CA GLN A 318 -33.59 20.13 13.32
C GLN A 318 -34.74 20.60 14.23
N ILE A 319 -34.47 20.80 15.52
CA ILE A 319 -35.45 21.27 16.50
C ILE A 319 -35.76 22.76 16.22
N GLY A 320 -36.98 23.05 15.76
CA GLY A 320 -37.53 24.39 15.57
C GLY A 320 -38.58 24.78 16.62
N GLY A 321 -38.70 26.08 16.94
CA GLY A 321 -39.70 26.64 17.86
C GLY A 321 -39.14 27.65 18.87
N LEU A 322 -40.02 28.45 19.50
CA LEU A 322 -39.65 29.55 20.42
C LEU A 322 -38.85 29.11 21.66
N LEU A 323 -38.96 27.83 22.06
CA LEU A 323 -38.28 27.24 23.24
C LEU A 323 -37.02 26.43 22.88
N ALA A 324 -36.62 26.39 21.60
CA ALA A 324 -35.47 25.62 21.13
C ALA A 324 -34.14 25.94 21.87
N PRO A 325 -33.79 27.20 22.21
CA PRO A 325 -32.52 27.49 22.88
C PRO A 325 -32.42 26.90 24.30
N VAL A 326 -33.52 26.96 25.06
CA VAL A 326 -33.57 26.44 26.44
C VAL A 326 -33.50 24.91 26.42
N SER A 327 -34.24 24.27 25.50
CA SER A 327 -34.22 22.80 25.37
C SER A 327 -32.83 22.25 25.02
N ARG A 328 -32.04 22.94 24.18
CA ARG A 328 -30.69 22.51 23.80
C ARG A 328 -29.71 22.51 24.97
N VAL A 329 -29.80 23.49 25.87
CA VAL A 329 -28.93 23.57 27.05
C VAL A 329 -29.25 22.45 28.04
N PHE A 330 -30.53 22.20 28.31
CA PHE A 330 -30.95 21.09 29.18
C PHE A 330 -30.62 19.72 28.57
N GLN A 331 -30.80 19.55 27.26
CA GLN A 331 -30.47 18.31 26.56
C GLN A 331 -28.97 18.01 26.57
N ALA A 332 -28.12 19.03 26.40
CA ALA A 332 -26.66 18.89 26.46
C ALA A 332 -26.13 18.47 27.85
N LEU A 333 -26.91 18.66 28.91
CA LEU A 333 -26.54 18.27 30.29
C LEU A 333 -26.95 16.84 30.65
N TRP A 334 -27.93 16.25 29.97
CA TRP A 334 -28.57 14.98 30.35
C TRP A 334 -28.40 13.85 29.33
N GLY A 335 -27.69 14.08 28.21
CA GLY A 335 -27.39 13.04 27.23
C GLY A 335 -26.82 13.58 25.91
N PRO A 336 -26.60 12.70 24.91
CA PRO A 336 -26.17 13.12 23.58
C PRO A 336 -27.26 13.94 22.88
N LYS A 337 -26.85 14.82 21.96
CA LYS A 337 -27.76 15.67 21.16
C LYS A 337 -28.80 14.85 20.37
N TYR A 338 -28.43 13.65 19.93
CA TYR A 338 -29.28 12.72 19.19
C TYR A 338 -29.28 11.34 19.85
N ASN A 339 -30.42 10.65 19.80
CA ASN A 339 -30.58 9.34 20.45
C ASN A 339 -30.02 8.15 19.63
N GLY A 340 -29.62 8.38 18.38
CA GLY A 340 -29.06 7.35 17.47
C GLY A 340 -30.03 6.26 16.98
N LYS A 341 -31.25 6.15 17.51
CA LYS A 341 -32.16 5.02 17.24
C LYS A 341 -32.46 4.83 15.75
N TYR A 342 -32.75 5.94 15.05
CA TYR A 342 -33.02 5.90 13.61
C TYR A 342 -31.79 5.47 12.81
N LEU A 343 -30.63 6.05 13.11
CA LEU A 343 -29.35 5.69 12.48
C LEU A 343 -29.03 4.21 12.68
N HIS A 344 -29.17 3.70 13.91
CA HIS A 344 -28.87 2.30 14.23
C HIS A 344 -29.81 1.35 13.50
N SER A 345 -31.11 1.68 13.43
CA SER A 345 -32.10 0.88 12.69
C SER A 345 -31.77 0.86 11.20
N LEU A 346 -31.49 2.03 10.62
CA LEU A 346 -31.18 2.17 9.20
C LEU A 346 -29.91 1.41 8.81
N ILE A 347 -28.84 1.52 9.60
CA ILE A 347 -27.58 0.79 9.34
C ILE A 347 -27.80 -0.73 9.45
N LYS A 348 -28.53 -1.19 10.48
CA LYS A 348 -28.84 -2.61 10.66
C LYS A 348 -29.73 -3.16 9.54
N GLU A 349 -30.67 -2.37 9.06
CA GLU A 349 -31.53 -2.72 7.91
C GLU A 349 -30.71 -2.85 6.63
N LYS A 350 -29.87 -1.85 6.32
CA LYS A 350 -29.08 -1.81 5.07
C LYS A 350 -27.99 -2.88 5.03
N LEU A 351 -27.24 -3.06 6.12
CA LEU A 351 -26.10 -3.98 6.17
C LEU A 351 -26.47 -5.39 6.66
N GLY A 352 -27.69 -5.56 7.19
CA GLY A 352 -28.19 -6.86 7.66
C GLY A 352 -27.22 -7.58 8.60
N GLY A 353 -26.98 -8.86 8.30
CA GLY A 353 -26.08 -9.74 9.03
C GLY A 353 -24.63 -9.74 8.54
N VAL A 354 -24.27 -8.87 7.58
CA VAL A 354 -22.93 -8.84 6.97
C VAL A 354 -21.86 -8.59 8.04
N ARG A 355 -20.80 -9.39 8.02
CA ARG A 355 -19.63 -9.27 8.88
C ARG A 355 -18.42 -8.72 8.14
N LEU A 356 -17.44 -8.26 8.91
CA LEU A 356 -16.22 -7.64 8.38
C LEU A 356 -15.47 -8.50 7.36
N HIS A 357 -15.36 -9.82 7.56
CA HIS A 357 -14.66 -10.68 6.59
C HIS A 357 -15.41 -10.86 5.25
N GLN A 358 -16.68 -10.48 5.17
CA GLN A 358 -17.52 -10.66 3.98
C GLN A 358 -17.45 -9.46 3.03
N THR A 359 -16.69 -8.42 3.36
CA THR A 359 -16.53 -7.25 2.48
C THR A 359 -15.83 -7.63 1.18
N LEU A 360 -16.22 -6.98 0.08
CA LEU A 360 -15.76 -7.29 -1.28
C LEU A 360 -14.28 -6.95 -1.54
N THR A 361 -13.74 -6.02 -0.75
CA THR A 361 -12.32 -5.67 -0.70
C THR A 361 -11.91 -5.50 0.78
N ASN A 362 -10.63 -5.26 1.04
CA ASN A 362 -10.17 -5.04 2.41
C ASN A 362 -10.67 -3.69 2.91
N VAL A 363 -11.25 -3.68 4.11
CA VAL A 363 -11.73 -2.45 4.73
C VAL A 363 -11.02 -2.16 6.04
N ILE A 364 -10.87 -0.87 6.34
CA ILE A 364 -10.24 -0.38 7.57
C ILE A 364 -11.10 0.72 8.16
N ILE A 365 -11.71 0.46 9.31
CA ILE A 365 -12.62 1.38 9.99
C ILE A 365 -12.15 1.60 11.43
N PRO A 366 -11.56 2.77 11.74
CA PRO A 366 -11.18 3.13 13.10
C PRO A 366 -12.39 3.36 14.01
N THR A 367 -12.22 3.01 15.28
CA THR A 367 -13.11 3.35 16.41
C THR A 367 -12.27 3.58 17.66
N PHE A 368 -12.85 4.11 18.73
CA PHE A 368 -12.14 4.25 20.01
C PHE A 368 -12.91 3.55 21.13
N ASP A 369 -12.26 2.64 21.86
CA ASP A 369 -12.88 1.93 22.99
C ASP A 369 -12.68 2.72 24.28
N ILE A 370 -13.77 3.19 24.88
CA ILE A 370 -13.74 4.05 26.08
C ILE A 370 -13.50 3.26 27.37
N LYS A 371 -13.71 1.94 27.37
CA LYS A 371 -13.42 1.08 28.53
C LYS A 371 -11.94 0.74 28.58
N GLN A 372 -11.31 0.52 27.43
CA GLN A 372 -9.88 0.22 27.31
C GLN A 372 -9.01 1.47 27.12
N LEU A 373 -9.62 2.62 26.82
CA LEU A 373 -8.94 3.87 26.43
C LEU A 373 -7.93 3.65 25.30
N HIS A 374 -8.34 2.87 24.29
CA HIS A 374 -7.47 2.44 23.20
C HIS A 374 -8.21 2.45 21.86
N PRO A 375 -7.57 2.87 20.75
CA PRO A 375 -8.16 2.77 19.42
C PRO A 375 -8.38 1.31 19.02
N ILE A 376 -9.56 1.00 18.51
CA ILE A 376 -9.87 -0.30 17.91
C ILE A 376 -10.01 -0.10 16.41
N ILE A 377 -9.07 -0.66 15.65
CA ILE A 377 -9.07 -0.62 14.19
C ILE A 377 -9.71 -1.91 13.68
N PHE A 378 -10.92 -1.81 13.12
CA PHE A 378 -11.56 -2.91 12.43
C PHE A 378 -10.96 -3.05 11.03
N SER A 379 -10.11 -4.05 10.85
CA SER A 379 -9.36 -4.30 9.62
C SER A 379 -9.65 -5.71 9.10
N SER A 380 -10.01 -5.85 7.82
CA SER A 380 -10.20 -7.16 7.20
C SER A 380 -8.94 -8.04 7.29
N TYR A 381 -7.76 -7.44 7.34
CA TYR A 381 -6.49 -8.15 7.54
C TYR A 381 -6.38 -8.78 8.92
N GLU A 382 -6.79 -8.05 9.96
CA GLU A 382 -6.69 -8.50 11.34
C GLU A 382 -7.72 -9.58 11.67
N VAL A 383 -8.84 -9.65 10.97
CA VAL A 383 -9.83 -10.75 11.13
C VAL A 383 -9.21 -12.12 10.86
N LYS A 384 -8.27 -12.22 9.92
CA LYS A 384 -7.56 -13.48 9.63
C LYS A 384 -6.78 -13.99 10.86
N ARG A 385 -6.35 -13.09 11.74
CA ARG A 385 -5.49 -13.36 12.91
C ARG A 385 -6.30 -13.46 14.20
N ASN A 386 -7.24 -12.54 14.37
CA ASN A 386 -8.09 -12.44 15.54
C ASN A 386 -9.55 -12.41 15.14
N ARG A 387 -10.19 -13.58 15.16
CA ARG A 387 -11.61 -13.76 14.83
C ARG A 387 -12.56 -12.96 15.73
N THR A 388 -12.13 -12.48 16.91
CA THR A 388 -12.95 -11.59 17.75
C THR A 388 -13.16 -10.21 17.12
N LEU A 389 -12.34 -9.81 16.15
CA LEU A 389 -12.53 -8.58 15.38
C LEU A 389 -13.53 -8.73 14.23
N ASP A 390 -14.01 -9.95 13.96
CA ASP A 390 -15.01 -10.23 12.92
C ASP A 390 -16.43 -9.84 13.35
N ALA A 391 -16.61 -8.57 13.68
CA ALA A 391 -17.88 -7.99 14.10
C ALA A 391 -18.85 -7.82 12.91
N ARG A 392 -20.14 -7.61 13.21
CA ARG A 392 -21.11 -7.19 12.19
C ARG A 392 -20.70 -5.81 11.69
N LEU A 393 -20.76 -5.62 10.38
CA LEU A 393 -20.42 -4.35 9.76
C LEU A 393 -21.34 -3.22 10.27
N SER A 394 -22.59 -3.54 10.59
CA SER A 394 -23.52 -2.61 11.25
C SER A 394 -23.06 -2.14 12.63
N ASP A 395 -22.52 -3.03 13.47
CA ASP A 395 -21.99 -2.65 14.79
C ASP A 395 -20.73 -1.78 14.65
N ILE A 396 -19.87 -2.09 13.68
CA ILE A 396 -18.67 -1.29 13.36
C ILE A 396 -19.08 0.12 12.89
N CYS A 397 -20.05 0.22 11.96
CA CYS A 397 -20.54 1.50 11.44
C CYS A 397 -21.21 2.35 12.53
N ILE A 398 -21.98 1.73 13.42
CA ILE A 398 -22.58 2.44 14.55
C ILE A 398 -21.48 2.94 15.50
N GLY A 399 -20.50 2.10 15.83
CA GLY A 399 -19.36 2.49 16.68
C GLY A 399 -18.55 3.64 16.09
N THR A 400 -18.16 3.56 14.81
CA THR A 400 -17.32 4.59 14.18
C THR A 400 -18.05 5.92 14.01
N THR A 401 -19.38 5.95 13.98
CA THR A 401 -20.20 7.19 13.86
C THR A 401 -20.67 7.76 15.19
N ALA A 402 -20.41 7.08 16.31
CA ALA A 402 -20.88 7.47 17.65
C ALA A 402 -20.08 8.66 18.23
N ALA A 403 -20.21 9.84 17.62
CA ALA A 403 -19.44 11.02 17.98
C ALA A 403 -19.81 11.50 19.40
N PRO A 404 -18.83 11.66 20.32
CA PRO A 404 -19.10 12.15 21.67
C PRO A 404 -19.88 13.45 21.64
N THR A 405 -20.84 13.62 22.57
CA THR A 405 -21.82 14.72 22.63
C THR A 405 -22.91 14.73 21.55
N TYR A 406 -22.71 14.06 20.41
CA TYR A 406 -23.70 13.98 19.32
C TYR A 406 -24.55 12.71 19.39
N LEU A 407 -23.91 11.54 19.52
CA LEU A 407 -24.55 10.22 19.47
C LEU A 407 -24.10 9.37 20.66
N PRO A 408 -24.94 8.41 21.11
CA PRO A 408 -24.59 7.53 22.22
C PRO A 408 -23.45 6.56 21.82
N ALA A 409 -22.59 6.23 22.79
CA ALA A 409 -21.60 5.17 22.63
C ALA A 409 -22.29 3.82 22.30
N HIS A 410 -21.59 2.97 21.56
CA HIS A 410 -22.13 1.69 21.10
C HIS A 410 -21.48 0.53 21.84
N TYR A 411 -22.30 -0.39 22.33
CA TYR A 411 -21.87 -1.62 22.98
C TYR A 411 -22.31 -2.84 22.18
N PHE A 412 -21.39 -3.78 21.99
CA PHE A 412 -21.69 -5.12 21.50
C PHE A 412 -20.60 -6.10 21.92
N GLU A 413 -20.87 -7.37 21.70
CA GLU A 413 -19.98 -8.48 22.04
C GLU A 413 -19.77 -9.36 20.81
N THR A 414 -18.53 -9.80 20.58
CA THR A 414 -18.23 -10.86 19.61
C THR A 414 -17.82 -12.13 20.32
N LYS A 415 -18.15 -13.28 19.72
CA LYS A 415 -17.79 -14.61 20.24
C LYS A 415 -16.98 -15.35 19.19
N CYS A 416 -15.88 -15.94 19.61
CA CYS A 416 -15.05 -16.81 18.79
C CYS A 416 -15.44 -18.28 18.99
N SER A 417 -15.19 -19.12 17.99
CA SER A 417 -15.43 -20.57 18.02
C SER A 417 -14.68 -21.31 19.13
N LYS A 418 -13.61 -20.70 19.70
CA LYS A 418 -12.86 -21.22 20.85
C LYS A 418 -13.46 -20.82 22.22
N GLY A 419 -14.66 -20.24 22.25
CA GLY A 419 -15.34 -19.80 23.48
C GLY A 419 -14.86 -18.47 24.06
N SER A 420 -13.86 -17.83 23.46
CA SER A 420 -13.44 -16.48 23.87
C SER A 420 -14.45 -15.43 23.38
N SER A 421 -14.85 -14.55 24.30
CA SER A 421 -15.70 -13.40 24.04
C SER A 421 -14.88 -12.11 24.12
N ARG A 422 -15.26 -11.11 23.32
CA ARG A 422 -14.73 -9.76 23.42
C ARG A 422 -15.86 -8.74 23.42
N GLU A 423 -15.88 -7.92 24.46
CA GLU A 423 -16.74 -6.75 24.57
C GLU A 423 -16.10 -5.55 23.86
N PHE A 424 -16.93 -4.70 23.28
CA PHE A 424 -16.54 -3.45 22.65
C PHE A 424 -17.41 -2.32 23.20
N HIS A 425 -16.76 -1.23 23.65
CA HIS A 425 -17.42 -0.03 24.17
C HIS A 425 -16.99 1.17 23.33
N LEU A 426 -17.59 1.33 22.16
CA LEU A 426 -17.04 2.17 21.10
C LEU A 426 -17.66 3.57 21.05
N VAL A 427 -16.81 4.54 20.75
CA VAL A 427 -17.17 5.87 20.24
C VAL A 427 -16.48 6.11 18.89
N ASP A 428 -16.83 7.24 18.28
CA ASP A 428 -16.41 7.62 16.93
C ASP A 428 -14.91 7.48 16.69
N GLY A 429 -14.57 6.95 15.51
CA GLY A 429 -13.19 6.72 15.09
C GLY A 429 -12.38 8.00 14.94
N GLY A 430 -13.04 9.14 14.80
CA GLY A 430 -12.44 10.47 14.72
C GLY A 430 -11.62 10.84 15.94
N VAL A 431 -11.99 10.31 17.11
CA VAL A 431 -11.21 10.44 18.35
C VAL A 431 -9.80 9.83 18.20
N ALA A 432 -9.67 8.81 17.35
CA ALA A 432 -8.40 8.14 17.06
C ALA A 432 -7.74 8.66 15.78
N ALA A 433 -8.46 8.63 14.66
CA ALA A 433 -7.97 8.95 13.33
C ALA A 433 -9.11 9.46 12.44
N ASN A 434 -9.33 10.78 12.40
CA ASN A 434 -10.37 11.36 11.54
C ASN A 434 -10.04 11.22 10.04
N ASN A 435 -8.76 11.35 9.68
CA ASN A 435 -8.23 10.98 8.38
C ASN A 435 -7.55 9.60 8.48
N PRO A 436 -8.21 8.50 8.04
CA PRO A 436 -7.69 7.15 8.23
C PRO A 436 -6.60 6.76 7.23
N ALA A 437 -6.15 7.66 6.34
CA ALA A 437 -5.20 7.32 5.27
C ALA A 437 -3.89 6.71 5.78
N LEU A 438 -3.33 7.28 6.86
CA LEU A 438 -2.10 6.75 7.47
C LEU A 438 -2.35 5.42 8.20
N VAL A 439 -3.54 5.23 8.77
CA VAL A 439 -3.94 3.93 9.36
C VAL A 439 -3.99 2.87 8.26
N ALA A 440 -4.54 3.21 7.09
CA ALA A 440 -4.61 2.31 5.94
C ALA A 440 -3.23 1.91 5.42
N ILE A 441 -2.33 2.88 5.24
CA ILE A 441 -0.93 2.61 4.86
C ILE A 441 -0.24 1.74 5.93
N GLY A 442 -0.49 1.99 7.21
CA GLY A 442 0.04 1.20 8.32
C GLY A 442 -0.37 -0.26 8.25
N GLU A 443 -1.66 -0.54 8.02
CA GLU A 443 -2.17 -1.91 7.87
C GLU A 443 -1.60 -2.62 6.64
N VAL A 444 -1.55 -1.95 5.48
CA VAL A 444 -0.89 -2.49 4.28
C VAL A 444 0.59 -2.78 4.55
N THR A 445 1.28 -1.89 5.23
CA THR A 445 2.70 -2.07 5.59
C THR A 445 2.90 -3.25 6.54
N LYS A 446 1.97 -3.52 7.46
CA LYS A 446 1.99 -4.72 8.30
C LYS A 446 1.85 -5.99 7.46
N GLU A 447 0.99 -6.00 6.43
CA GLU A 447 0.86 -7.14 5.51
C GLU A 447 2.14 -7.37 4.70
N LEU A 448 2.74 -6.30 4.17
CA LEU A 448 4.02 -6.35 3.47
C LEU A 448 5.14 -6.90 4.36
N HIS A 449 5.23 -6.42 5.59
CA HIS A 449 6.23 -6.88 6.56
C HIS A 449 6.04 -8.37 6.90
N LYS A 450 4.79 -8.82 6.99
CA LYS A 450 4.43 -10.23 7.24
C LYS A 450 4.53 -11.12 5.98
N LYS A 451 5.05 -10.60 4.86
CA LYS A 451 5.21 -11.31 3.58
C LYS A 451 3.91 -11.93 3.08
N ASN A 452 2.79 -11.21 3.21
CA ASN A 452 1.52 -11.63 2.64
C ASN A 452 1.69 -11.86 1.11
N PRO A 453 1.39 -13.06 0.58
CA PRO A 453 1.58 -13.37 -0.85
C PRO A 453 0.86 -12.42 -1.78
N ASP A 454 -0.31 -11.91 -1.38
CA ASP A 454 -1.11 -10.97 -2.18
C ASP A 454 -0.35 -9.66 -2.49
N TYR A 455 0.67 -9.36 -1.70
CA TYR A 455 1.47 -8.13 -1.75
C TYR A 455 2.93 -8.35 -2.14
N PHE A 456 3.36 -9.58 -2.37
CA PHE A 456 4.72 -9.86 -2.84
C PHE A 456 4.88 -9.40 -4.31
N PRO A 457 6.01 -8.83 -4.77
CA PRO A 457 7.30 -8.63 -4.08
C PRO A 457 7.48 -7.20 -3.53
N TYR A 458 6.41 -6.46 -3.23
CA TYR A 458 6.54 -5.09 -2.75
C TYR A 458 7.31 -5.05 -1.42
N LYS A 459 8.19 -4.07 -1.27
CA LYS A 459 8.94 -3.83 -0.03
C LYS A 459 8.10 -3.01 0.94
N PRO A 460 8.19 -3.25 2.26
CA PRO A 460 7.59 -2.34 3.25
C PRO A 460 8.07 -0.91 3.01
N MET A 461 7.18 0.07 3.20
CA MET A 461 7.46 1.50 3.07
C MET A 461 7.87 1.98 1.66
N ASP A 462 7.60 1.22 0.59
CA ASP A 462 7.80 1.71 -0.78
C ASP A 462 6.59 2.54 -1.26
N TYR A 463 6.49 3.81 -0.85
CA TYR A 463 5.37 4.70 -1.21
C TYR A 463 5.26 4.95 -2.73
N ARG A 464 6.31 4.68 -3.53
CA ARG A 464 6.23 4.73 -5.01
C ARG A 464 5.25 3.70 -5.58
N LYS A 465 4.95 2.66 -4.79
CA LYS A 465 4.03 1.58 -5.13
C LYS A 465 2.62 1.82 -4.59
N ILE A 466 2.41 2.84 -3.77
CA ILE A 466 1.08 3.15 -3.21
C ILE A 466 0.44 4.24 -4.08
N LEU A 467 -0.76 3.98 -4.57
CA LEU A 467 -1.65 4.97 -5.18
C LEU A 467 -2.77 5.28 -4.19
N LEU A 468 -2.79 6.49 -3.65
CA LEU A 468 -3.69 6.90 -2.57
C LEU A 468 -4.59 8.05 -3.02
N ILE A 469 -5.90 7.84 -2.95
CA ILE A 469 -6.90 8.91 -2.99
C ILE A 469 -7.42 9.10 -1.57
N SER A 470 -7.25 10.31 -1.02
CA SER A 470 -7.76 10.69 0.30
C SER A 470 -8.78 11.83 0.15
N LEU A 471 -10.00 11.61 0.65
CA LEU A 471 -11.13 12.52 0.47
C LEU A 471 -11.54 13.12 1.82
N GLY A 472 -11.40 14.43 1.93
CA GLY A 472 -11.86 15.22 3.06
C GLY A 472 -13.36 15.48 3.03
N THR A 473 -13.90 15.91 4.17
CA THR A 473 -15.30 16.37 4.31
C THR A 473 -15.41 17.88 4.45
N GLY A 474 -14.34 18.61 4.18
CA GLY A 474 -14.24 20.05 4.34
C GLY A 474 -13.95 20.47 5.78
N SER A 475 -13.40 21.67 5.93
CA SER A 475 -13.13 22.33 7.20
C SER A 475 -13.38 23.83 7.11
N ALA A 476 -13.54 24.48 8.26
CA ALA A 476 -13.77 25.91 8.36
C ALA A 476 -12.53 26.64 8.91
N LYS A 477 -11.36 26.34 8.33
CA LYS A 477 -10.10 26.92 8.80
C LYS A 477 -10.06 28.43 8.56
N VAL A 478 -10.54 28.87 7.40
CA VAL A 478 -10.50 30.27 6.97
C VAL A 478 -11.38 31.19 7.86
N GLU A 479 -12.40 30.65 8.53
CA GLU A 479 -13.25 31.44 9.43
C GLU A 479 -12.52 31.96 10.68
N GLY A 480 -11.39 31.35 11.08
CA GLY A 480 -10.69 31.73 12.30
C GLY A 480 -11.60 31.67 13.54
N LYS A 481 -12.39 30.60 13.67
CA LYS A 481 -13.52 30.46 14.62
C LYS A 481 -13.18 30.87 16.06
N PHE A 482 -11.97 30.60 16.51
CA PHE A 482 -11.55 30.79 17.90
C PHE A 482 -10.28 31.63 17.98
N SER A 483 -10.15 32.45 19.04
CA SER A 483 -8.95 33.22 19.33
C SER A 483 -8.47 32.99 20.76
N ALA A 484 -7.15 33.02 20.97
CA ALA A 484 -6.56 32.83 22.30
C ALA A 484 -7.11 33.82 23.33
N LYS A 485 -7.39 35.07 22.92
CA LYS A 485 -7.99 36.10 23.78
C LYS A 485 -9.41 35.75 24.24
N ARG A 486 -10.20 35.06 23.41
CA ARG A 486 -11.53 34.55 23.78
C ARG A 486 -11.41 33.28 24.63
N ALA A 487 -10.56 32.34 24.19
CA ALA A 487 -10.40 31.03 24.81
C ALA A 487 -9.72 31.08 26.19
N SER A 488 -8.91 32.11 26.48
CA SER A 488 -8.29 32.30 27.80
C SER A 488 -9.30 32.50 28.93
N ARG A 489 -10.55 32.83 28.59
CA ARG A 489 -11.67 32.97 29.54
C ARG A 489 -12.55 31.73 29.62
N TRP A 490 -12.26 30.67 28.86
CA TRP A 490 -13.10 29.48 28.81
C TRP A 490 -12.75 28.53 29.96
N GLY A 491 -13.78 28.16 30.74
CA GLY A 491 -13.75 26.95 31.58
C GLY A 491 -14.25 25.72 30.80
N VAL A 492 -14.57 24.64 31.51
CA VAL A 492 -15.06 23.37 30.93
C VAL A 492 -16.24 23.59 29.97
N LEU A 493 -17.23 24.39 30.37
CA LEU A 493 -18.39 24.68 29.52
C LEU A 493 -18.00 25.45 28.24
N GLY A 494 -17.06 26.37 28.32
CA GLY A 494 -16.61 27.14 27.15
C GLY A 494 -15.83 26.30 26.15
N TRP A 495 -15.18 25.22 26.58
CA TRP A 495 -14.49 24.27 25.69
C TRP A 495 -15.42 23.21 25.08
N LEU A 496 -16.52 22.87 25.77
CA LEU A 496 -17.48 21.87 25.31
C LEU A 496 -18.68 22.47 24.54
N LEU A 497 -19.08 23.69 24.87
CA LEU A 497 -20.29 24.35 24.37
C LEU A 497 -19.99 25.82 24.10
N ASN A 498 -19.61 26.15 22.86
CA ASN A 498 -19.39 27.54 22.48
C ASN A 498 -19.83 27.83 21.06
N SER A 499 -20.50 28.96 20.87
CA SER A 499 -20.96 29.43 19.55
C SER A 499 -21.74 28.36 18.75
N GLY A 500 -22.42 27.43 19.42
CA GLY A 500 -23.16 26.34 18.77
C GLY A 500 -22.32 25.16 18.28
N SER A 501 -21.01 25.13 18.57
CA SER A 501 -20.11 24.01 18.31
C SER A 501 -19.45 23.47 19.59
N ASN A 502 -18.63 22.43 19.44
CA ASN A 502 -17.82 21.83 20.49
C ASN A 502 -16.34 22.09 20.15
N PRO A 503 -15.75 23.22 20.62
CA PRO A 503 -14.39 23.61 20.26
C PRO A 503 -13.33 22.53 20.51
N LEU A 504 -13.46 21.79 21.63
CA LEU A 504 -12.51 20.74 21.97
C LEU A 504 -12.55 19.59 20.94
N PHE A 505 -13.76 19.17 20.56
CA PHE A 505 -13.94 18.17 19.51
C PHE A 505 -13.42 18.68 18.16
N ASP A 506 -13.76 19.92 17.78
CA ASP A 506 -13.31 20.53 16.53
C ASP A 506 -11.76 20.55 16.43
N VAL A 507 -11.07 20.93 17.52
CA VAL A 507 -9.59 20.97 17.58
C VAL A 507 -8.98 19.58 17.41
N PHE A 508 -9.44 18.57 18.14
CA PHE A 508 -8.88 17.22 18.04
C PHE A 508 -9.12 16.59 16.67
N MET A 509 -10.33 16.75 16.13
CA MET A 509 -10.69 16.22 14.81
C MET A 509 -9.89 16.88 13.69
N GLN A 510 -9.74 18.20 13.73
CA GLN A 510 -8.96 18.93 12.74
C GLN A 510 -7.46 18.59 12.85
N SER A 511 -6.93 18.51 14.07
CA SER A 511 -5.54 18.13 14.30
C SER A 511 -5.23 16.74 13.74
N SER A 512 -6.14 15.79 13.95
CA SER A 512 -6.00 14.42 13.42
C SER A 512 -5.94 14.40 11.89
N ALA A 513 -6.77 15.20 11.22
CA ALA A 513 -6.76 15.29 9.75
C ALA A 513 -5.49 15.98 9.21
N ASP A 514 -5.10 17.10 9.81
CA ASP A 514 -3.99 17.93 9.36
C ASP A 514 -2.64 17.23 9.50
N VAL A 515 -2.39 16.60 10.66
CA VAL A 515 -1.12 15.90 10.91
C VAL A 515 -0.93 14.75 9.92
N VAL A 516 -2.00 14.02 9.59
CA VAL A 516 -1.94 12.95 8.60
C VAL A 516 -1.63 13.49 7.22
N ASP A 517 -2.32 14.55 6.77
CA ASP A 517 -2.08 15.11 5.43
C ASP A 517 -0.69 15.73 5.29
N ILE A 518 -0.23 16.47 6.30
CA ILE A 518 1.14 17.02 6.35
C ILE A 518 2.16 15.89 6.28
N HIS A 519 2.00 14.84 7.09
CA HIS A 519 2.91 13.71 7.10
C HIS A 519 2.98 13.00 5.74
N LEU A 520 1.82 12.69 5.14
CA LEU A 520 1.76 12.04 3.84
C LEU A 520 2.34 12.93 2.74
N SER A 521 2.02 14.21 2.74
CA SER A 521 2.57 15.17 1.79
C SER A 521 4.09 15.20 1.82
N VAL A 522 4.69 15.28 3.02
CA VAL A 522 6.15 15.24 3.21
C VAL A 522 6.74 13.93 2.69
N VAL A 523 6.19 12.78 3.06
CA VAL A 523 6.75 11.47 2.72
C VAL A 523 6.65 11.20 1.21
N PHE A 524 5.49 11.43 0.59
CA PHE A 524 5.31 11.24 -0.84
C PHE A 524 6.18 12.22 -1.66
N GLN A 525 6.38 13.45 -1.18
CA GLN A 525 7.28 14.41 -1.83
C GLN A 525 8.75 13.98 -1.72
N ALA A 526 9.20 13.59 -0.53
CA ALA A 526 10.57 13.14 -0.29
C ALA A 526 10.96 11.92 -1.14
N LEU A 527 9.99 11.04 -1.42
CA LEU A 527 10.16 9.85 -2.24
C LEU A 527 9.84 10.07 -3.73
N GLN A 528 9.76 11.33 -4.18
CA GLN A 528 9.49 11.72 -5.57
C GLN A 528 8.22 11.07 -6.15
N SER A 529 7.22 10.82 -5.29
CA SER A 529 5.97 10.12 -5.60
C SER A 529 4.73 10.98 -5.36
N LYS A 530 4.90 12.31 -5.35
CA LYS A 530 3.82 13.28 -5.08
C LYS A 530 2.59 13.14 -5.97
N SER A 531 2.74 12.57 -7.17
CA SER A 531 1.64 12.31 -8.11
C SER A 531 0.76 11.13 -7.71
N ASN A 532 1.25 10.27 -6.82
CA ASN A 532 0.52 9.08 -6.37
C ASN A 532 -0.38 9.35 -5.17
N TYR A 533 -0.23 10.52 -4.52
CA TYR A 533 -1.08 10.96 -3.43
C TYR A 533 -1.97 12.12 -3.90
N LEU A 534 -3.28 11.87 -3.95
CA LEU A 534 -4.30 12.87 -4.24
C LEU A 534 -5.15 13.11 -3.00
N ARG A 535 -4.98 14.27 -2.37
CA ARG A 535 -5.88 14.78 -1.34
C ARG A 535 -6.87 15.76 -1.97
N ILE A 536 -8.16 15.52 -1.78
CA ILE A 536 -9.22 16.46 -2.17
C ILE A 536 -9.90 16.93 -0.89
N GLU A 537 -9.74 18.22 -0.57
CA GLU A 537 -10.21 18.85 0.66
C GLU A 537 -10.65 20.28 0.39
N ASP A 538 -11.62 20.79 1.16
CA ASP A 538 -12.05 22.19 1.12
C ASP A 538 -11.94 22.84 2.50
N ASP A 539 -11.01 23.77 2.69
CA ASP A 539 -10.78 24.48 3.96
C ASP A 539 -11.53 25.82 4.08
N THR A 540 -12.38 26.11 3.09
CA THR A 540 -13.11 27.38 2.95
C THR A 540 -14.57 27.32 3.42
N LEU A 541 -14.99 26.21 4.03
CA LEU A 541 -16.39 26.06 4.45
C LEU A 541 -16.74 27.10 5.51
N SER A 542 -17.97 27.61 5.44
CA SER A 542 -18.47 28.60 6.39
C SER A 542 -19.94 28.41 6.75
N GLY A 543 -20.35 29.01 7.87
CA GLY A 543 -21.74 28.99 8.33
C GLY A 543 -22.30 27.57 8.49
N ALA A 544 -23.52 27.34 8.00
CA ALA A 544 -24.22 26.05 8.10
C ALA A 544 -23.48 24.91 7.38
N VAL A 545 -22.79 25.21 6.28
CA VAL A 545 -22.06 24.24 5.46
C VAL A 545 -20.88 23.65 6.22
N SER A 546 -20.29 24.43 7.14
CA SER A 546 -19.22 23.94 8.02
C SER A 546 -19.69 22.97 9.10
N SER A 547 -21.01 22.89 9.37
CA SER A 547 -21.56 22.03 10.41
C SER A 547 -21.60 20.56 10.00
N VAL A 548 -21.39 19.68 10.97
CA VAL A 548 -21.46 18.22 10.81
C VAL A 548 -22.88 17.66 10.96
N ASP A 549 -23.86 18.47 11.41
CA ASP A 549 -25.19 17.98 11.77
C ASP A 549 -26.38 18.91 11.42
N ILE A 550 -26.16 20.02 10.69
CA ILE A 550 -27.27 20.88 10.21
C ILE A 550 -27.83 20.31 8.91
N SER A 551 -28.86 19.47 9.00
CA SER A 551 -29.42 18.74 7.86
C SER A 551 -30.66 19.41 7.25
N THR A 552 -30.68 20.74 7.12
CA THR A 552 -31.75 21.44 6.38
C THR A 552 -31.63 21.14 4.89
N LYS A 553 -32.74 21.20 4.14
CA LYS A 553 -32.72 20.90 2.70
C LYS A 553 -31.74 21.81 1.95
N GLU A 554 -31.70 23.07 2.33
CA GLU A 554 -30.81 24.09 1.79
C GLU A 554 -29.34 23.71 2.04
N ASN A 555 -28.98 23.39 3.30
CA ASN A 555 -27.59 23.07 3.63
C ASN A 555 -27.11 21.78 2.95
N LEU A 556 -28.00 20.78 2.85
CA LEU A 556 -27.67 19.54 2.14
C LEU A 556 -27.44 19.78 0.65
N ALA A 557 -28.21 20.67 0.01
CA ALA A 557 -27.99 21.08 -1.37
C ALA A 557 -26.69 21.88 -1.52
N ASP A 558 -26.38 22.77 -0.58
CA ASP A 558 -25.13 23.53 -0.57
C ASP A 558 -23.91 22.61 -0.45
N LEU A 559 -23.98 21.53 0.35
CA LEU A 559 -22.92 20.52 0.43
C LEU A 559 -22.71 19.77 -0.90
N VAL A 560 -23.79 19.54 -1.67
CA VAL A 560 -23.66 19.01 -3.04
C VAL A 560 -22.94 20.01 -3.93
N ASN A 561 -23.36 21.28 -3.90
CA ASN A 561 -22.74 22.35 -4.68
C ASN A 561 -21.25 22.51 -4.35
N VAL A 562 -20.87 22.40 -3.07
CA VAL A 562 -19.46 22.38 -2.65
C VAL A 562 -18.70 21.23 -3.30
N GLY A 563 -19.23 20.00 -3.26
CA GLY A 563 -18.60 18.86 -3.91
C GLY A 563 -18.43 19.04 -5.43
N GLU A 564 -19.43 19.60 -6.10
CA GLU A 564 -19.38 19.89 -7.54
C GLU A 564 -18.37 21.00 -7.87
N GLN A 565 -18.30 22.05 -7.07
CA GLN A 565 -17.31 23.12 -7.22
C GLN A 565 -15.90 22.61 -6.93
N LEU A 566 -15.74 21.72 -5.95
CA LEU A 566 -14.45 21.16 -5.57
C LEU A 566 -13.83 20.35 -6.71
N LEU A 567 -14.63 19.68 -7.56
CA LEU A 567 -14.15 19.06 -8.80
C LEU A 567 -13.50 20.08 -9.76
N LYS A 568 -14.02 21.32 -9.80
CA LYS A 568 -13.55 22.38 -10.69
C LYS A 568 -12.38 23.18 -10.11
N LYS A 569 -12.16 23.12 -8.80
CA LYS A 569 -11.01 23.77 -8.15
C LYS A 569 -9.69 23.14 -8.62
N PRO A 570 -8.60 23.92 -8.70
CA PRO A 570 -7.27 23.39 -9.01
C PRO A 570 -6.83 22.39 -7.94
N VAL A 571 -6.07 21.37 -8.36
CA VAL A 571 -5.40 20.47 -7.40
C VAL A 571 -4.58 21.33 -6.44
N SER A 572 -4.78 21.12 -5.15
CA SER A 572 -4.14 21.91 -4.09
C SER A 572 -3.38 21.00 -3.14
N ARG A 573 -2.33 21.52 -2.51
CA ARG A 573 -1.55 20.81 -1.49
C ARG A 573 -1.41 21.68 -0.25
N VAL A 574 -1.32 21.03 0.90
CA VAL A 574 -1.09 21.74 2.16
C VAL A 574 0.29 22.41 2.13
N ASN A 575 0.32 23.70 2.42
CA ASN A 575 1.54 24.41 2.72
C ASN A 575 2.03 23.96 4.11
N LEU A 576 3.25 23.42 4.18
CA LEU A 576 3.79 22.80 5.39
C LEU A 576 4.07 23.81 6.52
N GLU A 577 4.18 25.10 6.21
CA GLU A 577 4.41 26.16 7.20
C GLU A 577 3.09 26.73 7.73
N THR A 578 2.10 26.92 6.85
CA THR A 578 0.85 27.61 7.20
C THR A 578 -0.32 26.66 7.47
N GLY A 579 -0.26 25.41 6.99
CA GLY A 579 -1.35 24.42 7.11
C GLY A 579 -2.57 24.69 6.22
N ILE A 580 -2.47 25.67 5.31
CA ILE A 580 -3.51 26.07 4.36
C ILE A 580 -3.28 25.38 3.02
N TYR A 581 -4.35 25.04 2.30
CA TYR A 581 -4.23 24.46 0.96
C TYR A 581 -3.93 25.53 -0.10
N GLU A 582 -2.87 25.30 -0.86
CA GLU A 582 -2.45 26.17 -1.96
C GLU A 582 -2.56 25.43 -3.30
N PRO A 583 -3.08 26.06 -4.35
CA PRO A 583 -3.08 25.49 -5.69
C PRO A 583 -1.67 25.10 -6.12
N VAL A 584 -1.52 23.87 -6.61
CA VAL A 584 -0.30 23.43 -7.25
C VAL A 584 -0.16 24.21 -8.56
N GLY A 585 0.96 24.93 -8.73
CA GLY A 585 1.21 25.78 -9.91
C GLY A 585 1.00 25.07 -11.26
N ASN A 586 0.86 25.86 -12.33
CA ASN A 586 0.46 25.44 -13.69
C ASN A 586 1.04 24.08 -14.12
N GLY A 587 0.27 23.00 -13.96
CA GLY A 587 0.71 21.67 -14.39
C GLY A 587 -0.16 20.48 -13.98
N GLU A 588 -0.91 20.55 -12.87
CA GLU A 588 -1.72 19.40 -12.39
C GLU A 588 -3.22 19.48 -12.67
N GLY A 589 -3.71 20.60 -13.21
CA GLY A 589 -5.10 20.78 -13.63
C GLY A 589 -6.08 20.93 -12.45
N THR A 590 -7.35 20.64 -12.72
CA THR A 590 -8.42 20.60 -11.73
C THR A 590 -8.48 19.27 -10.99
N ASN A 591 -9.21 19.20 -9.86
CA ASN A 591 -9.47 17.94 -9.19
C ASN A 591 -10.19 16.93 -10.11
N GLU A 592 -11.05 17.40 -11.01
CA GLU A 592 -11.65 16.59 -12.07
C GLU A 592 -10.60 15.98 -13.00
N ASP A 593 -9.63 16.77 -13.47
CA ASP A 593 -8.56 16.28 -14.33
C ASP A 593 -7.68 15.25 -13.61
N ALA A 594 -7.39 15.49 -12.33
CA ALA A 594 -6.66 14.55 -11.49
C ALA A 594 -7.45 13.25 -11.29
N LEU A 595 -8.76 13.30 -11.02
CA LEU A 595 -9.60 12.11 -10.88
C LEU A 595 -9.71 11.32 -12.18
N LYS A 596 -9.84 11.98 -13.34
CA LYS A 596 -9.78 11.30 -14.65
C LYS A 596 -8.44 10.58 -14.86
N ARG A 597 -7.33 11.21 -14.46
CA ARG A 597 -5.99 10.59 -14.49
C ARG A 597 -5.93 9.38 -13.57
N PHE A 598 -6.40 9.50 -12.33
CA PHE A 598 -6.44 8.39 -11.37
C PHE A 598 -7.35 7.26 -11.85
N ALA A 599 -8.52 7.56 -12.43
CA ALA A 599 -9.43 6.56 -13.01
C ALA A 599 -8.73 5.73 -14.11
N ARG A 600 -7.96 6.38 -14.98
CA ARG A 600 -7.15 5.67 -16.00
C ARG A 600 -6.09 4.77 -15.36
N ILE A 601 -5.34 5.27 -14.38
CA ILE A 601 -4.33 4.47 -13.67
C ILE A 601 -4.97 3.25 -12.99
N LEU A 602 -6.13 3.43 -12.34
CA LEU A 602 -6.88 2.35 -11.69
C LEU A 602 -7.37 1.31 -12.71
N SER A 603 -7.96 1.75 -13.82
CA SER A 603 -8.39 0.89 -14.93
C SER A 603 -7.22 0.11 -15.53
N ASP A 604 -6.11 0.79 -15.85
CA ASP A 604 -4.93 0.17 -16.42
C ASP A 604 -4.29 -0.84 -15.45
N GLU A 605 -4.23 -0.51 -14.17
CA GLU A 605 -3.73 -1.39 -13.11
C GLU A 605 -4.61 -2.64 -12.96
N ARG A 606 -5.94 -2.48 -12.97
CA ARG A 606 -6.89 -3.59 -12.94
C ARG A 606 -6.70 -4.52 -14.14
N ARG A 607 -6.70 -3.98 -15.37
CA ARG A 607 -6.50 -4.75 -16.60
C ARG A 607 -5.15 -5.46 -16.60
N LEU A 608 -4.10 -4.79 -16.12
CA LEU A 608 -2.77 -5.39 -15.99
C LEU A 608 -2.78 -6.60 -15.07
N ARG A 609 -3.46 -6.51 -13.92
CA ARG A 609 -3.60 -7.63 -12.98
C ARG A 609 -4.42 -8.77 -13.57
N GLU A 610 -5.53 -8.48 -14.24
CA GLU A 610 -6.33 -9.49 -14.94
C GLU A 610 -5.51 -10.25 -16.00
N LEU A 611 -4.66 -9.54 -16.76
CA LEU A 611 -3.76 -10.15 -17.75
C LEU A 611 -2.65 -11.02 -17.14
N ARG A 612 -2.15 -10.65 -15.94
CA ARG A 612 -1.06 -11.34 -15.25
C ARG A 612 -1.54 -12.41 -14.27
N THR A 613 -2.83 -12.44 -13.95
CA THR A 613 -3.40 -13.47 -13.08
C THR A 613 -3.37 -14.80 -13.83
N PRO A 614 -2.78 -15.86 -13.24
CA PRO A 614 -2.79 -17.18 -13.86
C PRO A 614 -4.23 -17.63 -14.11
N SER A 615 -4.57 -17.92 -15.38
CA SER A 615 -5.86 -18.53 -15.68
C SER A 615 -5.91 -19.91 -15.02
N VAL A 616 -6.90 -20.10 -14.12
CA VAL A 616 -7.22 -21.44 -13.63
C VAL A 616 -7.70 -22.22 -14.85
N LYS A 617 -6.86 -23.10 -15.39
CA LYS A 617 -7.34 -24.15 -16.30
C LYS A 617 -8.32 -24.98 -15.48
N SER A 618 -9.61 -24.81 -15.76
CA SER A 618 -10.63 -25.73 -15.28
C SER A 618 -10.21 -27.15 -15.68
N PRO A 619 -10.31 -28.15 -14.77
CA PRO A 619 -10.05 -29.54 -15.12
C PRO A 619 -10.98 -30.04 -16.23
#